data_AF-A0A7X7V599-F1
#
_entry.id   AF-A0A7X7V599-F1
#
_cell.length_a   1.000
_cell.length_b   1.000
_cell.length_c   1.000
_cell.angle_alpha   90.00
_cell.angle_beta   90.00
_cell.angle_gamma   90.00
#
_symmetry.space_group_name_H-M   'P 1'
#
loop_
_entity.id
_entity.type
_entity.pdbx_description
1 polymer ?
#
loop_
_entity_poly.entity_id
_entity_poly.type
_entity_poly.pdbx_seq_one_letter_code
_entity_poly.pdbx_strand_id
1 'polypeptide(L)' 'MGRGRAKAKQTKVARDLKYRSVDFDSASLERELRGESVQVEGIYDEIPDQYADLMTQYDEDDLVAYEEDDEDRR' A
#
# COMPACT_ATOMS: atom_id res chain seq x y z
N MET A 1 42.12 -15.96 -2.25
CA MET A 1 41.45 -16.64 -3.39
C MET A 1 39.93 -16.92 -3.20
N GLY A 2 39.26 -16.49 -2.12
CA GLY A 2 37.84 -16.83 -1.89
C GLY A 2 36.77 -15.79 -2.29
N ARG A 3 37.16 -14.53 -2.54
CA ARG A 3 36.19 -13.42 -2.75
C ARG A 3 35.38 -13.52 -4.05
N GLY A 4 35.99 -14.01 -5.14
CA GLY A 4 35.29 -14.12 -6.44
C GLY A 4 34.11 -15.10 -6.41
N ARG A 5 34.25 -16.23 -5.68
CA ARG A 5 33.19 -17.22 -5.52
C ARG A 5 32.04 -16.69 -4.66
N ALA A 6 32.35 -16.00 -3.57
CA ALA A 6 31.35 -15.36 -2.74
C ALA A 6 30.58 -14.28 -3.52
N LYS A 7 31.29 -13.42 -4.27
CA LYS A 7 30.67 -12.40 -5.13
C LYS A 7 29.74 -13.01 -6.17
N ALA A 8 30.18 -14.06 -6.87
CA ALA A 8 29.35 -14.77 -7.84
C ALA A 8 28.08 -15.37 -7.21
N LYS A 9 28.20 -16.00 -6.03
CA LYS A 9 27.04 -16.51 -5.28
C LYS A 9 26.07 -15.39 -4.92
N GLN A 10 26.56 -14.25 -4.44
CA GLN A 10 25.72 -13.11 -4.08
C GLN A 10 25.01 -12.49 -5.28
N THR A 11 25.70 -12.32 -6.42
CA THR A 11 25.06 -11.81 -7.64
C THR A 11 23.98 -12.77 -8.16
N LYS A 12 24.17 -14.09 -8.00
CA LYS A 12 23.14 -15.08 -8.33
C LYS A 12 21.92 -14.93 -7.42
N VAL A 13 22.12 -14.93 -6.10
CA VAL A 13 21.03 -14.76 -5.12
C VAL A 13 20.26 -13.46 -5.34
N ALA A 14 20.96 -12.35 -5.58
CA ALA A 14 20.32 -11.06 -5.83
C ALA A 14 19.48 -11.06 -7.12
N ARG A 15 19.95 -11.73 -8.18
CA ARG A 15 19.18 -11.87 -9.42
C ARG A 15 17.95 -12.73 -9.18
N ASP A 16 18.09 -13.86 -8.51
CA ASP A 16 16.97 -14.75 -8.19
C ASP A 16 15.93 -14.02 -7.34
N LEU A 17 16.36 -13.18 -6.38
CA LEU A 17 15.44 -12.36 -5.58
C LEU A 17 14.77 -11.25 -6.40
N LYS A 18 15.48 -10.63 -7.34
CA LYS A 18 14.95 -9.53 -8.16
C LYS A 18 13.94 -10.01 -9.20
N TYR A 19 14.16 -11.19 -9.76
CA TYR A 19 13.37 -11.70 -10.88
C TYR A 19 12.51 -12.92 -10.53
N ARG A 20 12.46 -13.35 -9.27
CA ARG A 20 11.45 -14.34 -8.84
C ARG A 20 10.06 -13.74 -9.01
N SER A 21 9.14 -14.52 -9.57
CA SER A 21 7.72 -14.28 -9.34
C SER A 21 7.45 -14.61 -7.87
N VAL A 22 6.92 -13.66 -7.13
CA VAL A 22 6.38 -13.95 -5.81
C VAL A 22 4.98 -14.51 -6.06
N ASP A 23 4.80 -15.80 -5.79
CA ASP A 23 3.46 -16.37 -5.69
C ASP A 23 2.86 -15.82 -4.40
N PHE A 24 1.95 -14.87 -4.56
CA PHE A 24 1.26 -14.25 -3.44
C PHE A 24 0.05 -15.10 -3.06
N ASP A 25 0.05 -15.65 -1.85
CA ASP A 25 -1.09 -16.41 -1.32
C ASP A 25 -2.21 -15.45 -0.87
N SER A 26 -3.13 -15.17 -1.79
CA SER A 26 -4.30 -14.34 -1.52
C SER A 26 -5.17 -14.89 -0.39
N ALA A 27 -5.28 -16.21 -0.26
CA ALA A 27 -6.09 -16.84 0.77
C ALA A 27 -5.48 -16.65 2.18
N SER A 28 -4.15 -16.65 2.28
CA SER A 28 -3.47 -16.31 3.54
C SER A 28 -3.68 -14.85 3.93
N LEU A 29 -3.56 -13.92 2.97
CA LEU A 29 -3.82 -12.49 3.24
C LEU A 29 -5.28 -12.26 3.67
N GLU A 30 -6.24 -12.84 2.95
CA GLU A 30 -7.66 -12.69 3.30
C GLU A 30 -7.97 -13.21 4.71
N ARG A 31 -7.32 -14.32 5.13
CA ARG A 31 -7.46 -14.87 6.47
C ARG A 31 -6.89 -13.93 7.54
N GLU A 32 -5.76 -13.30 7.27
CA GLU A 32 -5.14 -12.32 8.17
C GLU A 32 -6.01 -11.07 8.30
N LEU A 33 -6.44 -10.49 7.16
CA LEU A 33 -7.34 -9.34 7.12
C LEU A 33 -8.68 -9.59 7.82
N ARG A 34 -9.26 -10.78 7.65
CA ARG A 34 -10.51 -11.15 8.36
C ARG A 34 -10.27 -11.47 9.83
N GLY A 35 -9.11 -12.05 10.17
CA GLY A 35 -8.73 -12.43 11.53
C GLY A 35 -8.44 -11.23 12.43
N GLU A 36 -8.00 -10.10 11.85
CA GLU A 36 -7.81 -8.82 12.53
C GLU A 36 -9.06 -7.92 12.47
N SER A 37 -10.26 -8.50 12.40
CA SER A 37 -11.53 -7.76 12.59
C SER A 37 -11.84 -7.49 14.07
N VAL A 38 -10.86 -7.63 14.97
CA VAL A 38 -10.99 -7.27 16.38
C VAL A 38 -10.92 -5.75 16.51
N GLN A 39 -12.08 -5.12 16.38
CA GLN A 39 -12.39 -3.78 16.88
C GLN A 39 -11.60 -2.62 16.26
N VAL A 40 -11.83 -2.36 14.97
CA VAL A 40 -11.50 -1.07 14.31
C VAL A 40 -12.59 -0.02 14.61
N GLU A 41 -13.22 -0.09 15.78
CA GLU A 41 -14.20 0.90 16.23
C GLU A 41 -13.40 1.99 16.99
N GLY A 42 -12.72 2.86 16.22
CA GLY A 42 -11.95 3.99 16.78
C GLY A 42 -10.61 4.33 16.09
N ILE A 43 -10.17 3.56 15.08
CA ILE A 43 -8.91 3.88 14.35
C ILE A 43 -9.08 5.05 13.37
N TYR A 44 -10.30 5.27 12.88
CA TYR A 44 -10.61 6.37 11.96
C TYR A 44 -10.67 7.75 12.63
N ASP A 45 -10.71 7.81 13.97
CA ASP A 45 -10.85 9.08 14.71
C ASP A 45 -9.52 9.83 14.87
N GLU A 46 -8.37 9.17 14.68
CA GLU A 46 -7.04 9.78 14.83
C GLU A 46 -6.13 9.35 13.68
N ILE A 47 -6.28 10.02 12.53
CA ILE A 47 -5.34 9.90 11.41
C ILE A 47 -4.01 10.51 11.86
N PRO A 48 -2.88 9.78 11.80
CA PRO A 48 -1.60 10.34 12.18
C PRO A 48 -1.24 11.55 11.31
N ASP A 49 -0.64 12.59 11.89
CA ASP A 49 -0.26 13.84 11.20
C ASP A 49 0.49 13.62 9.87
N GLN A 50 1.23 12.52 9.75
CA GLN A 50 1.97 12.13 8.54
C GLN A 50 1.05 11.85 7.33
N TYR A 51 -0.21 11.52 7.58
CA TYR A 51 -1.22 11.18 6.59
C TYR A 51 -2.34 12.21 6.50
N ALA A 52 -2.33 13.26 7.33
CA ALA A 52 -3.34 14.30 7.33
C ALA A 52 -3.41 15.03 5.97
N ASP A 53 -2.25 15.35 5.38
CA ASP A 53 -2.13 16.02 4.07
C ASP A 53 -2.72 15.18 2.91
N LEU A 54 -2.56 13.86 2.99
CA LEU A 54 -3.14 12.92 2.03
C LEU A 54 -4.67 12.88 2.15
N MET A 55 -5.22 12.86 3.37
CA MET A 55 -6.66 12.88 3.57
C MET A 55 -7.28 14.15 2.97
N THR A 56 -6.69 15.31 3.25
CA THR A 56 -7.19 16.59 2.71
C THR A 56 -7.17 16.60 1.19
N GLN A 57 -6.16 16.01 0.56
CA GLN A 57 -6.09 15.92 -0.90
C GLN A 57 -7.23 15.08 -1.49
N TYR A 58 -7.54 13.92 -0.90
CA TYR A 58 -8.63 13.07 -1.40
C TYR A 58 -10.00 13.69 -1.13
N ASP A 59 -10.21 14.31 0.03
CA ASP A 59 -11.46 15.01 0.32
C ASP A 59 -11.66 16.20 -0.63
N GLU A 60 -10.60 16.95 -0.95
CA GLU A 60 -10.65 18.08 -1.89
C GLU A 60 -10.90 17.63 -3.34
N ASP A 61 -10.23 16.57 -3.80
CA ASP A 61 -10.41 16.00 -5.15
C ASP A 61 -11.81 15.37 -5.35
N ASP A 62 -12.42 14.78 -4.32
CA ASP A 62 -13.79 14.25 -4.39
C ASP A 62 -14.83 15.39 -4.30
N LEU A 63 -14.57 16.47 -3.56
CA LEU A 63 -15.46 17.64 -3.48
C LEU A 63 -15.55 18.44 -4.78
N VAL A 64 -14.43 18.64 -5.49
CA VAL A 64 -14.42 19.36 -6.79
C VAL A 64 -15.23 18.64 -7.88
N ALA A 65 -15.38 17.32 -7.77
CA ALA A 65 -16.14 16.52 -8.75
C ALA A 65 -17.66 16.73 -8.65
N TYR A 66 -18.20 17.16 -7.51
CA TYR A 66 -19.63 17.44 -7.33
C TYR A 66 -19.99 18.92 -7.46
N GLU A 67 -19.04 19.84 -7.27
CA GLU A 67 -19.29 21.29 -7.42
C GLU A 67 -19.41 21.72 -8.90
N GLU A 68 -18.76 21.03 -9.83
CA GLU A 68 -18.81 21.38 -11.27
C GLU A 68 -20.19 21.10 -11.91
N ASP A 69 -20.97 20.16 -11.36
CA ASP A 69 -22.25 19.70 -11.94
C ASP A 69 -23.47 20.56 -11.52
N ASP A 70 -23.34 21.40 -10.48
CA ASP A 70 -24.40 22.30 -10.00
C ASP A 70 -24.32 23.73 -10.57
N GLU A 71 -23.17 24.18 -11.09
CA GLU A 71 -23.05 25.49 -11.74
C GLU A 71 -23.77 25.56 -13.10
N ASP A 72 -23.88 24.44 -13.82
CA ASP A 72 -24.54 24.38 -15.14
C ASP A 72 -26.09 24.42 -15.08
N ARG A 73 -26.68 24.41 -13.87
CA ARG A 73 -28.14 24.39 -13.68
C ARG A 73 -28.74 25.72 -13.21
N ARG A 74 -27.95 26.81 -13.12
CA ARG A 74 -28.39 28.12 -12.57
C ARG A 74 -28.65 29.21 -13.62
#